data_AF-A0A495IL04-F1
#
_entry.id   AF-A0A495IL04-F1
#
_cell.length_a   1.000
_cell.length_b   1.000
_cell.length_c   1.000
_cell.angle_alpha   90.00
_cell.angle_beta   90.00
_cell.angle_gamma   90.00
#
_symmetry.space_group_name_H-M   'P 1'
#
loop_
_entity.id
_entity.type
_entity.pdbx_description
1 polymer ?
#
loop_
_entity_poly.entity_id
_entity_poly.type
_entity_poly.pdbx_seq_one_letter_code
_entity_poly.pdbx_strand_id
1 'polypeptide(L)'
;MKKLTGVMAQALTIDEPVVLTGTAPHGILVCDGGSLDLRGGVDDRLTIEPGGYVLLSGSCQATVSIHEGGLLEVAGTLSGAVSRNDGELWAMSGSCIHGRTLSAAGFFIDLEADATPQEDAPRFRLTGTGHDLGIAD
;
A
#
# COMPACT_ATOMS: atom_id res chain seq x y z
N MET A 1 -15.31 10.77 -7.62
CA MET A 1 -14.38 9.63 -7.61
C MET A 1 -14.18 9.14 -9.04
N LYS A 2 -12.97 9.28 -9.56
CA LYS A 2 -12.58 8.91 -10.92
C LYS A 2 -12.16 7.44 -10.98
N LYS A 3 -12.39 6.78 -12.11
CA LYS A 3 -12.04 5.36 -12.31
C LYS A 3 -11.06 5.25 -13.46
N LEU A 4 -9.93 4.59 -13.22
CA LEU A 4 -8.91 4.28 -14.21
C LEU A 4 -8.80 2.76 -14.33
N THR A 5 -8.77 2.26 -15.56
CA THR A 5 -8.71 0.82 -15.84
C THR A 5 -7.65 0.55 -16.89
N GLY A 6 -6.91 -0.56 -16.74
CA GLY A 6 -5.90 -1.01 -17.70
C GLY A 6 -4.49 -0.56 -17.34
N VAL A 7 -3.60 -0.54 -18.32
CA VAL A 7 -2.18 -0.20 -18.10
C VAL A 7 -1.97 1.30 -18.26
N MET A 8 -1.43 1.94 -17.24
CA MET A 8 -1.09 3.35 -17.25
C MET A 8 0.27 3.52 -17.95
N ALA A 9 0.24 4.05 -19.17
CA ALA A 9 1.42 4.17 -20.01
C ALA A 9 2.45 5.19 -19.48
N GLN A 10 2.08 5.99 -18.48
CA GLN A 10 2.92 7.04 -17.89
C GLN A 10 2.74 7.05 -16.38
N ALA A 11 3.67 7.71 -15.68
CA ALA A 11 3.56 7.96 -14.25
C ALA A 11 2.26 8.71 -13.95
N LEU A 12 1.57 8.31 -12.89
CA LEU A 12 0.32 8.95 -12.47
C LEU A 12 0.55 9.96 -11.36
N THR A 13 -0.19 11.07 -11.41
CA THR A 13 -0.35 12.00 -10.29
C THR A 13 -1.81 11.97 -9.86
N ILE A 14 -2.04 11.77 -8.57
CA ILE A 14 -3.36 11.64 -7.96
C ILE A 14 -3.55 12.80 -6.99
N ASP A 15 -4.36 13.78 -7.40
CA ASP A 15 -4.75 14.97 -6.64
C ASP A 15 -6.24 14.97 -6.28
N GLU A 16 -6.95 13.91 -6.66
CA GLU A 16 -8.37 13.68 -6.41
C GLU A 16 -8.63 12.20 -6.08
N PRO A 17 -9.82 11.85 -5.54
CA PRO A 17 -10.17 10.45 -5.31
C PRO A 17 -10.25 9.61 -6.60
N VAL A 18 -9.40 8.60 -6.71
CA VAL A 18 -9.25 7.70 -7.86
C VAL A 18 -9.34 6.23 -7.42
N VAL A 19 -10.07 5.41 -8.19
CA VAL A 19 -9.92 3.94 -8.19
C VAL A 19 -9.09 3.54 -9.39
N LEU A 20 -7.97 2.86 -9.17
CA LEU A 20 -7.16 2.25 -10.22
C LEU A 20 -7.37 0.73 -10.23
N THR A 21 -8.04 0.23 -11.26
CA THR A 21 -8.15 -1.20 -11.56
C THR A 21 -7.23 -1.54 -12.73
N GLY A 22 -5.95 -1.71 -12.45
CA GLY A 22 -4.95 -1.88 -13.51
C GLY A 22 -3.52 -1.73 -13.00
N THR A 23 -2.56 -1.59 -13.91
CA THR A 23 -1.15 -1.48 -13.54
C THR A 23 -0.60 -0.09 -13.83
N ALA A 24 0.22 0.42 -12.92
CA ALA A 24 0.99 1.65 -13.06
C ALA A 24 2.50 1.31 -13.04
N PRO A 25 3.06 0.80 -14.14
CA PRO A 25 4.45 0.35 -14.19
C PRO A 25 5.47 1.48 -13.97
N HIS A 26 5.09 2.73 -14.26
CA HIS A 26 5.95 3.92 -14.15
C HIS A 26 5.73 4.71 -12.85
N GLY A 27 5.06 4.09 -11.89
CA GLY A 27 4.84 4.65 -10.56
C GLY A 27 3.69 5.65 -10.45
N ILE A 28 3.45 6.04 -9.20
CA ILE A 28 2.34 6.88 -8.78
C ILE A 28 2.83 7.88 -7.73
N LEU A 29 2.42 9.14 -7.89
CA LEU A 29 2.48 10.18 -6.87
C LEU A 29 1.06 10.46 -6.38
N VAL A 30 0.85 10.42 -5.07
CA VAL A 30 -0.41 10.80 -4.43
C VAL A 30 -0.17 12.06 -3.61
N CYS A 31 -0.79 13.15 -4.06
CA CYS A 31 -0.64 14.49 -3.52
C CYS A 31 -1.63 14.74 -2.37
N ASP A 32 -1.53 15.91 -1.75
CA ASP A 32 -2.51 16.41 -0.78
C ASP A 32 -3.94 16.38 -1.36
N GLY A 33 -4.90 15.89 -0.59
CA GLY A 33 -6.29 15.66 -1.03
C GLY A 33 -6.48 14.48 -1.99
N GLY A 34 -5.39 13.90 -2.50
CA GLY A 34 -5.39 12.70 -3.31
C GLY A 34 -5.73 11.45 -2.50
N SER A 35 -6.62 10.63 -3.04
CA SER A 35 -7.00 9.35 -2.43
C SER A 35 -7.01 8.28 -3.50
N LEU A 36 -6.22 7.22 -3.33
CA LEU A 36 -6.08 6.15 -4.30
C LEU A 36 -6.57 4.82 -3.71
N ASP A 37 -7.58 4.23 -4.32
CA ASP A 37 -7.93 2.81 -4.16
C ASP A 37 -7.24 2.01 -5.28
N LEU A 38 -6.14 1.36 -4.93
CA LEU A 38 -5.28 0.60 -5.85
C LEU A 38 -5.66 -0.88 -5.84
N ARG A 39 -6.36 -1.31 -6.90
CA ARG A 39 -6.84 -2.69 -7.10
C ARG A 39 -6.04 -3.47 -8.16
N GLY A 40 -4.82 -3.04 -8.43
CA GLY A 40 -3.92 -3.71 -9.35
C GLY A 40 -2.46 -3.55 -8.95
N GLY A 41 -1.58 -3.25 -9.91
CA GLY A 41 -0.13 -3.31 -9.71
C GLY A 41 0.56 -1.95 -9.73
N VAL A 42 1.60 -1.77 -8.90
CA VAL A 42 2.59 -0.70 -9.06
C VAL A 42 4.00 -1.26 -8.88
N ASP A 43 4.90 -0.96 -9.83
CA ASP A 43 6.18 -1.67 -9.96
C ASP A 43 7.41 -0.79 -9.70
N ASP A 44 7.40 0.48 -10.11
CA ASP A 44 8.56 1.37 -10.01
C ASP A 44 8.59 2.14 -8.67
N ARG A 45 7.69 3.14 -8.52
CA ARG A 45 7.62 3.98 -7.32
C ARG A 45 6.19 4.26 -6.87
N LEU A 46 5.98 4.29 -5.56
CA LEU A 46 4.77 4.85 -4.95
C LEU A 46 5.19 5.93 -3.94
N THR A 47 4.85 7.18 -4.22
CA THR A 47 5.11 8.31 -3.32
C THR A 47 3.79 8.85 -2.78
N ILE A 48 3.68 8.98 -1.47
CA ILE A 48 2.52 9.52 -0.76
C ILE A 48 2.98 10.76 -0.02
N GLU A 49 2.55 11.92 -0.52
CA GLU A 49 2.83 13.22 0.07
C GLU A 49 1.95 13.48 1.31
N PRO A 50 2.25 14.52 2.10
CA PRO A 50 1.39 14.93 3.22
C PRO A 50 -0.06 15.12 2.76
N GLY A 51 -1.02 14.52 3.48
CA GLY A 51 -2.45 14.56 3.14
C GLY A 51 -2.88 13.56 2.06
N GLY A 52 -1.93 12.87 1.43
CA GLY A 52 -2.20 11.79 0.49
C GLY A 52 -2.59 10.48 1.19
N TYR A 53 -3.51 9.74 0.57
CA TYR A 53 -3.99 8.46 1.08
C TYR A 53 -3.98 7.37 0.01
N VAL A 54 -3.53 6.17 0.37
CA VAL A 54 -3.58 4.98 -0.49
C VAL A 54 -4.16 3.80 0.27
N LEU A 55 -5.18 3.17 -0.32
CA LEU A 55 -5.61 1.82 0.00
C LEU A 55 -5.06 0.86 -1.07
N LEU A 56 -4.13 -0.01 -0.68
CA LEU A 56 -3.54 -1.04 -1.54
C LEU A 56 -4.30 -2.36 -1.37
N SER A 57 -5.23 -2.65 -2.28
CA SER A 57 -5.92 -3.96 -2.34
C SER A 57 -5.26 -4.93 -3.34
N GLY A 58 -4.42 -4.41 -4.24
CA GLY A 58 -3.67 -5.18 -5.23
C GLY A 58 -2.25 -5.52 -4.78
N SER A 59 -1.28 -5.39 -5.69
CA SER A 59 0.14 -5.67 -5.45
C SER A 59 1.02 -4.44 -5.65
N CYS A 60 1.96 -4.21 -4.73
CA CYS A 60 2.96 -3.14 -4.82
C CYS A 60 4.36 -3.74 -4.70
N GLN A 61 5.07 -3.80 -5.83
CA GLN A 61 6.49 -4.15 -5.90
C GLN A 61 7.40 -2.92 -5.92
N ALA A 62 6.80 -1.73 -6.08
CA ALA A 62 7.47 -0.44 -6.10
C ALA A 62 8.22 -0.09 -4.81
N THR A 63 9.21 0.78 -4.95
CA THR A 63 9.79 1.48 -3.80
C THR A 63 8.75 2.47 -3.27
N VAL A 64 8.33 2.29 -2.02
CA VAL A 64 7.32 3.12 -1.36
C VAL A 64 8.00 4.21 -0.54
N SER A 65 7.55 5.45 -0.70
CA SER A 65 7.90 6.57 0.16
C SER A 65 6.63 7.20 0.69
N ILE A 66 6.45 7.14 2.00
CA ILE A 66 5.36 7.80 2.72
C ILE A 66 6.00 9.03 3.38
N HIS A 67 5.39 10.20 3.26
CA HIS A 67 5.85 11.41 3.94
C HIS A 67 4.97 11.69 5.16
N GLU A 68 5.45 12.54 6.07
CA GLU A 68 4.72 12.98 7.26
C GLU A 68 3.29 13.41 6.90
N GLY A 69 2.29 12.86 7.59
CA GLY A 69 0.87 13.11 7.30
C GLY A 69 0.29 12.35 6.10
N GLY A 70 1.09 11.57 5.39
CA GLY A 70 0.64 10.60 4.39
C GLY A 70 0.29 9.25 5.01
N LEU A 71 -0.65 8.51 4.39
CA LEU A 71 -1.14 7.22 4.89
C LEU A 71 -1.18 6.16 3.78
N LEU A 72 -0.56 5.02 4.04
CA LEU A 72 -0.74 3.77 3.28
C LEU A 72 -1.46 2.72 4.13
N GLU A 73 -2.59 2.23 3.66
CA GLU A 73 -3.25 1.04 4.19
C GLU A 73 -3.10 -0.13 3.22
N VAL A 74 -2.52 -1.23 3.70
CA VAL A 74 -2.34 -2.45 2.91
C VAL A 74 -3.45 -3.43 3.25
N ALA A 75 -4.19 -3.82 2.22
CA ALA A 75 -5.18 -4.89 2.20
C ALA A 75 -4.85 -5.88 1.08
N GLY A 76 -3.57 -6.05 0.76
CA GLY A 76 -3.11 -6.77 -0.42
C GLY A 76 -1.66 -7.22 -0.24
N THR A 77 -0.88 -7.15 -1.31
CA THR A 77 0.54 -7.53 -1.28
C THR A 77 1.44 -6.30 -1.38
N LEU A 78 2.32 -6.10 -0.40
CA LEU A 78 3.40 -5.12 -0.43
C LEU A 78 4.73 -5.87 -0.36
N SER A 79 5.47 -5.92 -1.46
CA SER A 79 6.78 -6.59 -1.53
C SER A 79 7.94 -5.64 -1.70
N GLY A 80 7.72 -4.45 -2.26
CA GLY A 80 8.77 -3.44 -2.48
C GLY A 80 9.15 -2.67 -1.22
N ALA A 81 10.38 -2.17 -1.16
CA ALA A 81 10.95 -1.54 0.03
C ALA A 81 10.18 -0.28 0.47
N VAL A 82 10.05 -0.06 1.78
CA VAL A 82 9.29 1.07 2.35
C VAL A 82 10.18 2.07 3.07
N SER A 83 10.09 3.35 2.69
CA SER A 83 10.61 4.48 3.46
C SER A 83 9.43 5.25 4.06
N ARG A 84 9.28 5.22 5.38
CA ARG A 84 8.11 5.82 6.04
C ARG A 84 8.19 7.33 6.21
N ASN A 85 9.38 7.95 6.24
CA ASN A 85 9.61 9.40 6.46
C ASN A 85 8.55 10.07 7.36
N ASP A 86 8.34 9.51 8.56
CA ASP A 86 7.33 9.90 9.56
C ASP A 86 5.84 9.78 9.17
N GLY A 87 5.54 9.34 7.96
CA GLY A 87 4.22 8.89 7.51
C GLY A 87 3.77 7.56 8.10
N GLU A 88 2.50 7.24 7.87
CA GLU A 88 1.82 6.10 8.47
C GLU A 88 1.67 4.92 7.50
N LEU A 89 1.97 3.73 8.02
CA LEU A 89 1.76 2.47 7.33
C LEU A 89 0.91 1.57 8.22
N TRP A 90 -0.21 1.11 7.68
CA TRP A 90 -1.11 0.17 8.31
C TRP A 90 -1.29 -1.04 7.40
N ALA A 91 -1.52 -2.20 7.98
CA ALA A 91 -1.85 -3.41 7.25
C ALA A 91 -3.02 -4.13 7.91
N MET A 92 -3.94 -4.62 7.09
CA MET A 92 -5.06 -5.45 7.52
C MET A 92 -4.59 -6.89 7.69
N SER A 93 -5.15 -7.62 8.66
CA SER A 93 -4.95 -9.07 8.73
C SER A 93 -5.26 -9.74 7.39
N GLY A 94 -4.44 -10.71 7.00
CA GLY A 94 -4.45 -11.38 5.70
C GLY A 94 -3.58 -10.70 4.64
N SER A 95 -3.08 -9.49 4.88
CA SER A 95 -2.15 -8.82 3.96
C SER A 95 -0.81 -9.56 3.89
N CYS A 96 -0.20 -9.57 2.70
CA CYS A 96 1.14 -10.10 2.48
C CYS A 96 2.17 -8.97 2.46
N ILE A 97 3.08 -8.95 3.42
CA ILE A 97 4.14 -7.94 3.54
C ILE A 97 5.49 -8.64 3.44
N HIS A 98 6.24 -8.34 2.38
CA HIS A 98 7.56 -8.91 2.08
C HIS A 98 7.59 -10.46 2.15
N GLY A 99 6.55 -11.11 1.62
CA GLY A 99 6.46 -12.57 1.58
C GLY A 99 6.00 -13.22 2.88
N ARG A 100 5.48 -12.46 3.85
CA ARG A 100 4.87 -12.97 5.08
C ARG A 100 3.43 -12.51 5.21
N THR A 101 2.56 -13.38 5.71
CA THR A 101 1.16 -13.02 5.97
C THR A 101 1.03 -12.39 7.34
N LEU A 102 0.28 -11.29 7.44
CA LEU A 102 -0.08 -10.69 8.73
C LEU A 102 -1.27 -11.43 9.34
N SER A 103 -1.09 -12.04 10.51
CA SER A 103 -2.16 -12.78 11.19
C SER A 103 -3.16 -11.85 11.88
N ALA A 104 -4.36 -12.38 12.18
CA ALA A 104 -5.38 -11.66 12.94
C ALA A 104 -4.97 -11.38 14.40
N ALA A 105 -3.91 -12.01 14.88
CA ALA A 105 -3.36 -11.81 16.21
C ALA A 105 -2.18 -10.83 16.23
N GLY A 106 -1.86 -10.18 15.11
CA GLY A 106 -0.87 -9.09 15.07
C GLY A 106 0.57 -9.56 15.02
N PHE A 107 0.85 -10.62 14.27
CA PHE A 107 2.23 -11.06 13.99
C PHE A 107 2.36 -11.64 12.59
N PHE A 108 3.58 -11.61 12.05
CA PHE A 108 3.89 -12.18 10.74
C PHE A 108 4.07 -13.70 10.83
N ILE A 109 3.44 -14.42 9.90
CA ILE A 109 3.60 -15.86 9.67
C ILE A 109 4.13 -16.10 8.26
N ASP A 110 4.54 -17.34 7.98
CA ASP A 110 4.92 -17.75 6.62
C ASP A 110 3.78 -17.50 5.64
N LEU A 111 4.12 -17.29 4.36
CA LEU A 111 3.15 -16.97 3.32
C LEU A 111 2.06 -18.04 3.25
N GLU A 112 0.84 -17.62 3.54
CA GLU A 112 -0.35 -18.42 3.36
C GLU A 112 -0.96 -18.06 2.00
N ALA A 113 -0.81 -18.96 1.03
CA ALA A 113 -1.19 -18.71 -0.37
C ALA A 113 -2.68 -18.41 -0.57
N ASP A 114 -3.52 -18.84 0.39
CA ASP A 114 -4.98 -18.66 0.37
C ASP A 114 -5.45 -17.52 1.31
N ALA A 115 -4.52 -16.78 1.94
CA ALA A 115 -4.88 -15.66 2.79
C ALA A 115 -5.57 -14.58 1.96
N THR A 116 -6.81 -14.29 2.31
CA THR A 116 -7.58 -13.20 1.73
C THR A 116 -7.78 -12.12 2.79
N PRO A 117 -7.49 -10.85 2.47
CA PRO A 117 -7.83 -9.73 3.34
C PRO A 117 -9.34 -9.73 3.61
N GLN A 118 -9.73 -9.64 4.88
CA GLN A 118 -11.13 -9.57 5.29
C GLN A 118 -11.54 -8.11 5.50
N GLU A 119 -12.74 -7.73 5.06
CA GLU A 119 -13.21 -6.34 5.11
C GLU A 119 -13.31 -5.79 6.57
N ASP A 120 -13.57 -6.69 7.52
CA ASP A 120 -13.61 -6.42 8.98
C ASP A 120 -12.35 -6.92 9.71
N ALA A 121 -11.26 -7.18 8.98
CA ALA A 121 -10.00 -7.61 9.57
C ALA A 121 -9.46 -6.54 10.55
N PRO A 122 -8.87 -6.96 11.68
CA PRO A 122 -8.11 -6.05 12.51
C PRO A 122 -6.98 -5.41 11.69
N ARG A 123 -6.75 -4.12 11.94
CA ARG A 123 -5.67 -3.35 11.32
C ARG A 123 -4.54 -3.16 12.31
N PHE A 124 -3.32 -3.32 11.83
CA PHE A 124 -2.11 -3.17 12.64
C PHE A 124 -1.23 -2.08 12.04
N ARG A 125 -0.75 -1.19 12.89
CA ARG A 125 0.24 -0.20 12.50
C ARG A 125 1.58 -0.91 12.33
N LEU A 126 2.23 -0.70 11.20
CA LEU A 126 3.55 -1.25 10.93
C LEU A 126 4.65 -0.25 11.31
N THR A 127 5.74 -0.75 11.90
CA THR A 127 6.97 0.00 12.24
C THR A 127 8.14 -0.47 11.39
N GLY A 128 9.27 0.24 11.46
CA GLY A 128 10.46 -0.08 10.68
C GLY A 128 10.50 0.53 9.29
N THR A 129 11.50 0.14 8.50
CA THR A 129 11.82 0.67 7.16
C THR A 129 12.48 -0.40 6.29
N GLY A 130 12.56 -0.16 4.98
CA GLY A 130 13.12 -1.10 4.01
C GLY A 130 12.23 -2.33 3.89
N HIS A 131 12.81 -3.50 4.12
CA HIS A 131 12.10 -4.78 4.20
C HIS A 131 11.89 -5.25 5.66
N ASP A 132 12.50 -4.55 6.62
CA ASP A 132 12.44 -4.87 8.04
C ASP A 132 11.26 -4.15 8.68
N LEU A 133 10.06 -4.67 8.39
CA LEU A 133 8.81 -4.18 8.96
C LEU A 133 8.37 -5.05 10.15
N GLY A 134 7.94 -4.38 11.21
CA GLY A 134 7.39 -4.95 12.43
C GLY A 134 5.98 -4.42 12.75
N ILE A 135 5.35 -4.93 13.80
CA ILE A 135 4.08 -4.41 14.32
C ILE A 135 4.39 -3.42 15.43
N ALA A 136 3.66 -2.30 15.49
CA ALA A 136 3.74 -1.38 16.62
C ALA A 136 3.12 -2.02 17.87
N ASP A 137 3.77 -1.86 19.02
CA ASP A 137 3.20 -2.21 20.34
C ASP A 137 2.00 -1.32 20.70
#